data_AF-A0A8T3PVM2-F1
#
_entry.id   AF-A0A8T3PVM2-F1
#
_cell.length_a   1.000
_cell.length_b   1.000
_cell.length_c   1.000
_cell.angle_alpha   90.00
_cell.angle_beta   90.00
_cell.angle_gamma   90.00
#
_symmetry.space_group_name_H-M   'P 1'
#
loop_
_entity.id
_entity.type
_entity.pdbx_description
1 polymer ?
#
loop_
_entity_poly.entity_id
_entity_poly.type
_entity_poly.pdbx_seq_one_letter_code
_entity_poly.pdbx_strand_id
1 'polypeptide(L)'
;MEARIQLAQKLMERLRSEKHPFLVVGDFNAPSPGYIRRIFSAELTDAAAAKGRGYGLTFPGATLNPLSLFGPWLRIDYIFASKNWRANLFSRRTAPASATSGGRRPV
;
A
#
# COMPACT_ATOMS: atom_id res chain seq x y z
N MET A 1 17.45 -1.98 -4.42
CA MET A 1 16.65 -0.74 -4.40
C MET A 1 16.44 -0.20 -5.81
N GLU A 2 17.51 -0.03 -6.58
CA GLU A 2 17.50 0.53 -7.94
C GLU A 2 16.56 -0.19 -8.94
N ALA A 3 16.56 -1.53 -8.96
CA ALA A 3 15.66 -2.31 -9.81
C ALA A 3 14.16 -2.05 -9.55
N ARG A 4 13.77 -1.79 -8.29
CA ARG A 4 12.35 -1.49 -7.94
C ARG A 4 11.95 -0.09 -8.41
N ILE A 5 12.87 0.87 -8.35
CA ILE A 5 12.65 2.23 -8.83
C ILE A 5 12.47 2.22 -10.36
N GLN A 6 13.35 1.51 -11.07
CA GLN A 6 13.25 1.36 -12.52
C GLN A 6 11.94 0.68 -12.93
N LEU A 7 11.51 -0.36 -12.21
CA LEU A 7 10.23 -1.02 -12.46
C LEU A 7 9.05 -0.05 -12.25
N ALA A 8 9.06 0.73 -11.16
CA ALA A 8 8.02 1.72 -10.89
C ALA A 8 7.94 2.80 -11.98
N GLN A 9 9.09 3.26 -12.49
CA GLN A 9 9.16 4.23 -13.59
C GLN A 9 8.60 3.64 -14.88
N LYS A 10 9.05 2.44 -15.29
CA LYS A 10 8.52 1.74 -16.48
C LYS A 10 7.02 1.48 -16.39
N LEU A 11 6.53 1.10 -15.20
CA LEU A 11 5.10 0.92 -14.98
C LEU A 11 4.35 2.24 -15.17
N MET A 12 4.85 3.34 -14.60
CA MET A 12 4.25 4.66 -14.80
C MET A 12 4.25 5.10 -16.26
N GLU A 13 5.31 4.85 -17.02
CA GLU A 13 5.35 5.12 -18.46
C GLU A 13 4.23 4.37 -19.20
N ARG A 14 4.00 3.10 -18.87
CA ARG A 14 2.91 2.32 -19.44
C ARG A 14 1.53 2.81 -19.01
N LEU A 15 1.39 3.29 -17.77
CA LEU A 15 0.13 3.81 -17.25
C LEU A 15 -0.22 5.18 -17.83
N ARG A 16 0.77 6.00 -18.21
CA ARG A 16 0.54 7.28 -18.91
C ARG A 16 -0.11 7.11 -20.27
N SER A 17 0.14 5.99 -20.95
CA SER A 17 -0.51 5.68 -22.23
C SER A 17 -1.88 5.03 -22.08
N GLU A 18 -2.31 4.73 -20.85
CA GLU A 18 -3.63 4.17 -20.60
C GLU A 18 -4.71 5.25 -20.77
N LYS A 19 -5.69 4.96 -21.62
CA LYS A 19 -6.76 5.91 -21.98
C LYS A 19 -7.99 5.74 -21.12
N HIS A 20 -8.17 4.56 -20.53
CA HIS A 20 -9.32 4.27 -19.70
C HIS A 20 -9.03 4.57 -18.22
N PRO A 21 -10.05 4.91 -17.42
CA PRO A 21 -9.88 5.05 -15.99
C PRO A 21 -9.33 3.76 -15.36
N PHE A 22 -8.30 3.85 -14.51
CA PHE A 22 -7.62 2.68 -13.93
C PHE A 22 -7.29 2.86 -12.44
N LEU A 23 -7.02 1.74 -11.80
CA LEU A 23 -6.51 1.65 -10.42
C LEU A 23 -5.19 0.88 -10.41
N VAL A 24 -4.25 1.31 -9.57
CA VAL A 24 -3.05 0.57 -9.24
C VAL A 24 -3.12 0.18 -7.77
N VAL A 25 -3.16 -1.12 -7.50
CA VAL A 25 -3.37 -1.67 -6.15
C VAL A 25 -2.34 -2.75 -5.86
N GLY A 26 -1.90 -2.82 -4.61
CA GLY A 26 -1.04 -3.92 -4.15
C GLY A 26 -0.03 -3.49 -3.08
N ASP A 27 0.91 -4.40 -2.81
CA ASP A 27 2.05 -4.18 -1.94
C ASP A 27 3.22 -3.57 -2.72
N PHE A 28 3.54 -2.32 -2.40
CA PHE A 28 4.66 -1.61 -3.02
C PHE A 28 5.96 -1.86 -2.24
N ASN A 29 5.87 -2.47 -1.05
CA ASN A 29 6.97 -2.76 -0.14
C ASN A 29 7.90 -1.55 0.04
N ALA A 30 7.27 -0.36 0.09
CA ALA A 30 7.91 0.93 0.14
C ALA A 30 7.20 1.79 1.20
N PRO A 31 7.92 2.28 2.22
CA PRO A 31 7.32 3.08 3.28
C PRO A 31 6.84 4.44 2.76
N SER A 32 5.94 5.10 3.50
CA SER A 32 5.29 6.35 3.09
C SER A 32 6.22 7.53 2.69
N PRO A 33 7.45 7.71 3.22
CA PRO A 33 8.39 8.71 2.70
C PRO A 33 9.19 8.24 1.48
N GLY A 34 8.97 7.01 1.00
CA GLY A 34 9.76 6.36 -0.04
C GLY A 34 9.58 6.94 -1.44
N TYR A 35 10.67 6.91 -2.21
CA TYR A 35 10.75 7.42 -3.59
C TYR A 35 9.72 6.79 -4.53
N ILE A 36 9.43 5.49 -4.35
CA ILE A 36 8.45 4.76 -5.16
C ILE A 36 7.05 5.37 -5.00
N ARG A 37 6.61 5.65 -3.77
CA ARG A 37 5.31 6.31 -3.54
C ARG A 37 5.25 7.66 -4.24
N ARG A 38 6.33 8.46 -4.16
CA ARG A 38 6.40 9.78 -4.80
C ARG A 38 6.20 9.72 -6.31
N ILE A 39 6.78 8.72 -6.98
CA ILE A 39 6.60 8.48 -8.42
C ILE A 39 5.11 8.33 -8.76
N PHE A 40 4.39 7.45 -8.05
CA PHE A 40 2.96 7.24 -8.32
C PHE A 40 2.09 8.43 -7.89
N SER A 41 2.33 9.00 -6.71
CA SER A 41 1.52 10.10 -6.18
C SER A 41 1.70 11.44 -6.91
N ALA A 42 2.73 11.57 -7.74
CA ALA A 42 2.94 12.75 -8.58
C ALA A 42 1.86 12.88 -9.66
N GLU A 43 1.30 11.75 -10.12
CA GLU A 43 0.35 11.72 -11.24
C GLU A 43 -0.98 11.05 -10.88
N LEU A 44 -1.00 10.17 -9.88
CA LEU A 44 -2.16 9.42 -9.43
C LEU A 44 -2.63 9.89 -8.04
N THR A 45 -3.91 9.67 -7.77
CA THR A 45 -4.50 9.98 -6.47
C THR A 45 -4.31 8.82 -5.50
N ASP A 46 -3.57 9.04 -4.42
CA ASP A 46 -3.47 8.11 -3.29
C ASP A 46 -4.77 8.11 -2.48
N ALA A 47 -5.55 7.02 -2.55
CA ALA A 47 -6.88 6.95 -1.92
C ALA A 47 -6.84 7.07 -0.39
N ALA A 48 -5.80 6.53 0.25
CA ALA A 48 -5.66 6.62 1.71
C ALA A 48 -5.25 8.05 2.13
N ALA A 49 -4.40 8.72 1.35
CA ALA A 49 -4.08 10.12 1.61
C ALA A 49 -5.29 11.04 1.35
N ALA A 50 -6.12 10.72 0.35
CA ALA A 50 -7.27 11.53 -0.03
C ALA A 50 -8.47 11.41 0.94
N LYS A 51 -8.69 10.23 1.53
CA LYS A 51 -9.89 9.94 2.36
C LYS A 51 -9.64 9.14 3.63
N GLY A 52 -8.43 8.66 3.85
CA GLY A 52 -8.09 7.94 5.08
C GLY A 52 -8.02 8.86 6.28
N ARG A 53 -8.11 8.27 7.47
CA ARG A 53 -7.80 8.91 8.76
C ARG A 53 -6.52 8.27 9.30
N GLY A 54 -5.57 9.09 9.77
CA GLY A 54 -4.25 8.64 10.25
C GLY A 54 -3.29 8.24 9.13
N TYR A 55 -2.21 7.53 9.47
CA TYR A 55 -1.09 7.24 8.55
C TYR A 55 -1.32 6.06 7.58
N GLY A 56 -2.49 5.40 7.60
CA GLY A 56 -2.80 4.31 6.67
C GLY A 56 -1.91 3.07 6.78
N LEU A 57 -1.35 2.82 7.97
CA LEU A 57 -0.34 1.79 8.26
C LEU A 57 -0.87 0.38 7.94
N THR A 58 -0.16 -0.45 7.20
CA THR A 58 -0.64 -1.78 6.79
C THR A 58 0.24 -2.93 7.28
N PHE A 59 1.46 -2.62 7.72
CA PHE A 59 2.44 -3.58 8.15
C PHE A 59 3.10 -3.16 9.48
N PRO A 60 3.44 -4.11 10.36
CA PRO A 60 2.99 -5.49 10.42
C PRO A 60 1.49 -5.55 10.74
N GLY A 61 0.86 -6.72 10.57
CA GLY A 61 -0.53 -6.92 11.03
C GLY A 61 -0.67 -6.77 12.55
N ALA A 62 -1.82 -7.15 13.10
CA ALA A 62 -1.93 -7.30 14.54
C ALA A 62 -0.97 -8.41 14.99
N THR A 63 0.04 -8.08 15.80
CA THR A 63 1.01 -9.05 16.31
C THR A 63 1.13 -8.97 17.82
N LEU A 64 1.49 -10.08 18.46
CA LEU A 64 1.82 -10.13 19.89
C LEU A 64 3.26 -9.67 20.17
N ASN A 65 3.96 -9.10 19.19
CA ASN A 65 5.33 -8.66 19.34
C ASN A 65 5.37 -7.24 19.94
N PRO A 66 5.89 -7.05 21.17
CA PRO A 66 5.99 -5.72 21.79
C PRO A 66 6.88 -4.75 21.01
N LEU A 67 7.83 -5.26 20.21
CA LEU A 67 8.68 -4.43 19.34
C LEU A 67 7.92 -3.80 18.17
N SER A 68 6.71 -4.26 17.87
CA SER A 68 5.83 -3.67 16.84
C SER A 68 4.77 -2.72 17.43
N LEU A 69 4.83 -2.43 18.74
CA LEU A 69 3.76 -1.75 19.48
C LEU A 69 2.39 -2.43 19.30
N PHE A 70 2.40 -3.76 19.12
CA PHE A 70 1.21 -4.60 18.93
C PHE A 70 0.33 -4.24 17.72
N GLY A 71 0.84 -3.49 16.74
CA GLY A 71 0.03 -3.04 15.61
C GLY A 71 0.82 -2.54 14.39
N PRO A 72 0.11 -2.15 13.32
CA PRO A 72 0.74 -1.67 12.09
C PRO A 72 1.39 -0.30 12.33
N TRP A 73 2.68 -0.21 12.04
CA TRP A 73 3.48 1.02 12.18
C TRP A 73 4.10 1.49 10.85
N LEU A 74 3.93 0.73 9.76
CA LEU A 74 4.43 1.01 8.43
C LEU A 74 3.32 0.88 7.39
N ARG A 75 3.25 1.81 6.43
CA ARG A 75 2.35 1.70 5.27
C ARG A 75 3.13 1.22 4.06
N ILE A 76 2.77 0.05 3.54
CA ILE A 76 3.38 -0.53 2.33
C ILE A 76 2.36 -0.87 1.23
N ASP A 77 1.09 -0.96 1.59
CA ASP A 77 -0.01 -1.17 0.66
C ASP A 77 -0.62 0.17 0.21
N TYR A 78 -0.80 0.30 -1.10
CA TYR A 78 -1.33 1.51 -1.71
C TYR A 78 -2.45 1.19 -2.70
N ILE A 79 -3.40 2.11 -2.77
CA ILE A 79 -4.45 2.18 -3.78
C ILE A 79 -4.29 3.54 -4.44
N PHE A 80 -3.81 3.54 -5.67
CA PHE A 80 -3.71 4.73 -6.50
C PHE A 80 -4.78 4.70 -7.57
N ALA A 81 -5.45 5.83 -7.77
CA ALA A 81 -6.47 5.98 -8.79
C ALA A 81 -6.05 7.01 -9.83
N SER A 82 -6.37 6.75 -11.11
CA SER A 82 -6.20 7.77 -12.15
C SER A 82 -7.11 8.98 -11.87
N LYS A 83 -6.80 10.13 -12.46
CA LYS A 83 -7.47 11.42 -12.17
C LYS A 83 -8.99 11.41 -12.41
N ASN A 84 -9.48 10.46 -13.22
CA ASN A 84 -10.88 10.28 -13.56
C ASN A 84 -11.69 9.65 -12.42
N TRP A 85 -11.03 9.08 -11.41
CA TRP A 85 -11.66 8.51 -10.24
C TRP A 85 -11.58 9.45 -9.05
N ARG A 86 -12.66 9.49 -8.27
CA ARG A 86 -12.70 10.19 -6.98
C ARG A 86 -12.79 9.18 -5.85
N ALA A 87 -11.82 9.21 -4.95
CA ALA A 87 -11.91 8.48 -3.70
C ALA A 87 -13.03 9.09 -2.83
N ASN A 88 -14.03 8.28 -2.48
CA ASN A 88 -15.17 8.71 -1.66
C ASN A 88 -15.01 8.32 -0.19
N LEU A 89 -14.57 7.09 0.06
CA LEU A 89 -14.34 6.53 1.38
C LEU A 89 -13.06 5.69 1.37
N PHE A 90 -12.34 5.68 2.49
CA PHE A 90 -11.24 4.75 2.71
C PHE A 90 -11.42 4.08 4.06
N SER A 91 -11.37 2.74 4.07
CA SER A 91 -11.35 1.96 5.29
C SER A 91 -10.27 0.90 5.20
N ARG A 92 -9.59 0.66 6.32
CA ARG A 92 -8.57 -0.38 6.46
C ARG A 92 -9.12 -1.45 7.39
N ARG A 93 -8.99 -2.71 7.01
CA ARG A 93 -9.28 -3.85 7.87
C ARG A 93 -7.98 -4.62 8.10
N THR A 94 -7.65 -4.88 9.36
CA THR A 94 -6.57 -5.79 9.74
C THR A 94 -7.21 -7.04 10.31
N ALA A 95 -6.73 -8.22 9.91
CA ALA A 95 -7.12 -9.45 10.58
C ALA A 95 -6.75 -9.35 12.08
N PRO A 96 -7.58 -9.89 12.99
CA PRO A 96 -7.19 -10.00 14.39
C PRO A 96 -5.88 -10.80 14.47
N ALA A 97 -5.06 -10.49 15.48
CA ALA A 97 -3.84 -11.26 15.72
C ALA A 97 -4.26 -12.73 15.86
N SER A 98 -3.88 -13.58 14.91
CA SER A 98 -4.09 -15.00 15.07
C SER A 98 -3.25 -15.42 16.28
N ALA A 99 -3.91 -15.86 17.35
CA ALA A 99 -3.27 -16.78 18.26
C ALA A 99 -2.86 -17.97 17.39
N THR A 100 -1.58 -18.11 17.10
CA THR A 100 -1.03 -19.33 16.53
C THR A 100 -1.23 -20.45 17.55
N SER A 101 -2.42 -21.04 17.58
CA SER A 101 -2.56 -22.45 17.96
C SER A 101 -1.83 -23.25 16.88
N GLY A 102 -0.80 -23.97 17.31
CA GLY A 102 0.12 -24.71 16.44
C GLY A 102 -0.60 -25.52 15.37
N GLY A 103 -0.32 -25.20 14.11
CA GLY A 103 -0.64 -26.03 12.96
C GLY A 103 0.60 -26.10 12.10
N ARG A 104 1.26 -27.26 12.08
CA ARG A 104 2.30 -27.59 11.10
C ARG A 104 1.75 -27.31 9.70
N ARG A 105 2.50 -26.56 8.89
CA ARG A 105 2.31 -26.58 7.44
C ARG A 105 2.76 -27.96 6.94
N PRO A 106 1.94 -28.70 6.18
CA PRO A 106 2.46 -29.84 5.45
C PRO A 106 3.41 -29.33 4.36
N VAL A 107 4.50 -30.08 4.19
CA VAL A 107 5.56 -29.89 3.20
C VAL A 107 5.05 -30.08 1.78
#